data_AF-A0A0M9E279-F1
#
_entry.id   AF-A0A0M9E279-F1
#
_cell.length_a   1.000
_cell.length_b   1.000
_cell.length_c   1.000
_cell.angle_alpha   90.00
_cell.angle_beta   90.00
_cell.angle_gamma   90.00
#
_symmetry.space_group_name_H-M   'P 1'
#
loop_
_entity.id
_entity.type
_entity.pdbx_description
1 polymer ?
#
loop_
_entity_poly.entity_id
_entity_poly.type
_entity_poly.pdbx_seq_one_letter_code
_entity_poly.pdbx_strand_id
1 'polypeptide(L)'
;MSLIRFFQSIYSISKKNRSYIICFLFLIIVFDSSRNVYPLTCDSKLIVSSSSSTAYKQRNNDRCEGFYQSKVSTNSFEIVGFTKGNFSYTLHHKEVIEVSSPVNISNKVHVIAKGIPLKLYYRMNADISHDKQLIWPLEDVIYKEKLNSDSIGIIGFIEQKNEDTPIYVPLQIKTKMKKQNSILKHHYKLIFRSSVTVENVCWKVSKMVNNRCNNPTNLIKHQTNSFRAGESITIFLSGDTKGKVCLNVFAKEKNIDNWLHQKVFILLDSKI
;
A
#
# COMPACT_ATOMS: atom_id res chain seq x y z
N MET A 1 18.63 34.49 24.74
CA MET A 1 19.91 34.33 25.45
C MET A 1 20.85 33.55 24.55
N SER A 2 21.94 34.19 24.12
CA SER A 2 22.67 33.90 22.88
C SER A 2 23.66 32.75 23.01
N LEU A 3 23.56 31.76 22.11
CA LEU A 3 24.52 30.67 21.86
C LEU A 3 25.97 31.15 21.72
N ILE A 4 26.18 32.44 21.41
CA ILE A 4 27.50 33.05 21.20
C ILE A 4 28.32 33.09 22.50
N ARG A 5 27.70 33.20 23.68
CA ARG A 5 28.46 33.22 24.96
C ARG A 5 28.98 31.84 25.38
N PHE A 6 28.39 30.75 24.87
CA PHE A 6 28.84 29.40 25.22
C PHE A 6 30.18 29.05 24.56
N PHE A 7 30.43 29.56 23.34
CA PHE A 7 31.66 29.27 22.61
C PHE A 7 32.91 29.99 23.14
N GLN A 8 32.76 31.15 23.79
CA GLN A 8 33.91 31.88 24.32
C GLN A 8 34.47 31.27 25.61
N SER A 9 33.66 30.53 26.40
CA SER A 9 34.13 29.89 27.63
C SER A 9 35.01 28.66 27.39
N ILE A 10 34.86 27.98 26.25
CA ILE A 10 35.62 26.76 25.92
C ILE A 10 37.07 27.08 25.53
N TYR A 11 37.37 28.32 25.13
CA TYR A 11 38.69 28.70 24.61
C TYR A 11 39.78 28.86 25.68
N SER A 12 39.42 28.90 26.98
CA SER A 12 40.36 29.07 28.09
C SER A 12 40.85 27.74 28.71
N ILE A 13 40.48 26.59 28.17
CA ILE A 13 40.80 25.29 28.79
C ILE A 13 42.24 24.88 28.43
N SER A 14 43.07 24.76 29.47
CA SER A 14 44.46 24.28 29.46
C SER A 14 44.70 23.10 28.51
N LYS A 15 45.83 23.15 27.79
CA LYS A 15 46.29 22.18 26.76
C LYS A 15 46.26 20.72 27.21
N LYS A 16 46.33 20.45 28.53
CA LYS A 16 46.33 19.09 29.11
C LYS A 16 44.93 18.44 29.17
N ASN A 17 43.85 19.22 29.09
CA ASN A 17 42.45 18.72 29.18
C ASN A 17 41.72 18.66 27.82
N ARG A 18 42.34 19.15 26.73
CA ARG A 18 41.73 19.15 25.38
C ARG A 18 41.50 17.75 24.81
N SER A 19 42.34 16.76 25.15
CA SER A 19 42.23 15.40 24.61
C SER A 19 41.03 14.64 25.19
N TYR A 20 40.73 14.83 26.48
CA TYR A 20 39.56 14.22 27.13
C TYR A 20 38.23 14.82 26.65
N ILE A 21 38.19 16.13 26.38
CA ILE A 21 36.99 16.83 25.91
C ILE A 21 36.64 16.41 24.48
N ILE A 22 37.63 16.20 23.61
CA ILE A 22 37.41 15.74 22.22
C ILE A 22 36.90 14.29 22.21
N CYS A 23 37.43 13.39 23.06
CA CYS A 23 36.90 12.03 23.19
C CYS A 23 35.47 12.01 23.74
N PHE A 24 35.14 12.86 24.71
CA PHE A 24 33.79 12.91 25.30
C PHE A 24 32.75 13.46 24.31
N LEU A 25 33.11 14.48 23.50
CA LEU A 25 32.26 14.99 22.43
C LEU A 25 32.07 13.97 21.28
N PHE A 26 33.09 13.17 20.97
CA PHE A 26 32.94 12.06 20.01
C PHE A 26 31.97 11.00 20.56
N LEU A 27 32.02 10.68 21.85
CA LEU A 27 31.11 9.69 22.46
C LEU A 27 29.64 10.12 22.43
N ILE A 28 29.34 11.41 22.60
CA ILE A 28 27.96 11.93 22.58
C ILE A 28 27.35 11.88 21.17
N ILE A 29 28.16 12.04 20.11
CA ILE A 29 27.66 12.00 18.73
C ILE A 29 27.36 10.56 18.25
N VAL A 30 28.01 9.54 18.84
CA VAL A 30 27.71 8.14 18.48
C VAL A 30 26.41 7.62 19.14
N PHE A 31 26.01 8.17 20.29
CA PHE A 31 24.80 7.69 21.01
C PHE A 31 23.47 8.16 20.41
N ASP A 32 23.44 9.25 19.64
CA ASP A 32 22.19 9.84 19.12
C ASP A 32 21.72 9.25 17.78
N SER A 33 22.40 8.21 17.27
CA SER A 33 22.00 7.51 16.04
C SER A 33 20.97 6.40 16.27
N SER A 34 20.47 6.25 17.49
CA SER A 34 19.38 5.33 17.84
C SER A 34 18.06 5.88 17.29
N ARG A 35 17.89 5.83 15.96
CA ARG A 35 16.62 6.18 15.32
C ARG A 35 15.51 5.37 15.97
N ASN A 36 14.57 6.05 16.62
CA ASN A 36 13.36 5.46 17.16
C ASN A 36 12.55 4.81 16.03
N VAL A 37 12.80 3.53 15.78
CA VAL A 37 11.92 2.69 14.98
C VAL A 37 10.72 2.39 15.88
N TYR A 38 9.69 3.22 15.78
CA TYR A 38 8.43 2.91 16.44
C TYR A 38 7.93 1.57 15.89
N PRO A 39 7.72 0.57 16.76
CA PRO A 39 7.27 -0.74 16.31
C PRO A 39 5.91 -0.61 15.65
N LEU A 40 5.74 -1.24 14.49
CA LEU A 40 4.45 -1.34 13.83
C LEU A 40 3.46 -2.04 14.78
N THR A 41 2.36 -1.38 15.09
CA THR A 41 1.28 -1.96 15.90
C THR A 41 0.24 -2.58 14.99
N CYS A 42 -0.09 -3.85 15.21
CA CYS A 42 -1.11 -4.55 14.43
C CYS A 42 -2.53 -4.03 14.74
N ASP A 43 -3.43 -4.16 13.76
CA ASP A 43 -4.83 -3.77 13.89
C ASP A 43 -5.53 -4.58 15.00
N SER A 44 -5.71 -3.96 16.16
CA SER A 44 -6.29 -4.59 17.35
C SER A 44 -7.79 -4.86 17.23
N LYS A 45 -8.45 -4.33 16.19
CA LYS A 45 -9.88 -4.57 15.94
C LYS A 45 -10.13 -5.92 15.27
N LEU A 46 -9.09 -6.60 14.79
CA LEU A 46 -9.22 -7.89 14.13
C LEU A 46 -9.30 -9.02 15.15
N ILE A 47 -10.29 -9.89 14.98
CA ILE A 47 -10.39 -11.15 15.72
C ILE A 47 -9.45 -12.14 15.05
N VAL A 48 -8.41 -12.58 15.74
CA VAL A 48 -7.38 -13.44 15.14
C VAL A 48 -7.90 -14.87 14.96
N SER A 49 -7.51 -15.54 13.87
CA SER A 49 -7.84 -16.95 13.64
C SER A 49 -7.22 -17.86 14.72
N SER A 50 -7.86 -19.00 15.01
CA SER A 50 -7.38 -19.97 15.99
C SER A 50 -6.09 -20.68 15.58
N SER A 51 -5.73 -20.69 14.30
CA SER A 51 -4.45 -21.23 13.81
C SER A 51 -3.28 -20.34 14.23
N SER A 52 -2.49 -20.78 15.22
CA SER A 52 -1.44 -19.95 15.83
C SER A 52 -0.27 -19.59 14.90
N SER A 53 0.00 -20.42 13.89
CA SER A 53 1.18 -20.24 13.02
C SER A 53 0.93 -19.23 11.89
N THR A 54 -0.31 -19.16 11.38
CA THR A 54 -0.73 -18.29 10.27
C THR A 54 -1.74 -17.21 10.70
N ALA A 55 -2.09 -17.17 11.99
CA ALA A 55 -2.77 -16.06 12.64
C ALA A 55 -2.16 -14.69 12.30
N TYR A 56 -3.03 -13.69 12.16
CA TYR A 56 -2.65 -12.29 12.00
C TYR A 56 -1.85 -11.80 13.21
N LYS A 57 -0.57 -11.53 13.00
CA LYS A 57 0.35 -11.03 14.04
C LYS A 57 1.53 -10.30 13.43
N GLN A 58 2.29 -9.61 14.27
CA GLN A 58 3.51 -8.94 13.86
C GLN A 58 4.54 -9.97 13.36
N ARG A 59 5.22 -9.64 12.26
CA ARG A 59 6.30 -10.42 11.66
C ARG A 59 7.49 -9.48 11.47
N ASN A 60 8.68 -9.91 11.91
CA ASN A 60 9.96 -9.20 11.71
C ASN A 60 9.98 -7.70 12.07
N ASN A 61 9.05 -7.27 12.94
CA ASN A 61 8.82 -5.88 13.32
C ASN A 61 8.50 -4.89 12.17
N ASP A 62 8.29 -5.38 10.94
CA ASP A 62 8.10 -4.54 9.75
C ASP A 62 6.67 -4.61 9.17
N ARG A 63 5.94 -5.67 9.49
CA ARG A 63 4.57 -5.89 9.04
C ARG A 63 3.74 -6.69 10.03
N CYS A 64 2.43 -6.62 9.86
CA CYS A 64 1.46 -7.50 10.50
C CYS A 64 0.82 -8.34 9.41
N GLU A 65 0.85 -9.66 9.54
CA GLU A 65 0.41 -10.57 8.49
C GLU A 65 -0.24 -11.81 9.06
N GLY A 66 -1.33 -12.24 8.43
CA GLY A 66 -1.97 -13.53 8.68
C GLY A 66 -3.48 -13.53 8.48
N PHE A 67 -4.10 -14.57 9.02
CA PHE A 67 -5.53 -14.81 8.96
C PHE A 67 -6.25 -14.26 10.19
N TYR A 68 -7.43 -13.72 9.92
CA TYR A 68 -8.34 -13.20 10.93
C TYR A 68 -9.75 -13.77 10.68
N GLN A 69 -10.67 -13.50 11.59
CA GLN A 69 -12.09 -13.79 11.46
C GLN A 69 -12.81 -12.48 11.17
N SER A 70 -13.65 -12.47 10.14
CA SER A 70 -14.51 -11.34 9.84
C SER A 70 -15.97 -11.73 9.98
N LYS A 71 -16.77 -10.84 10.56
CA LYS A 71 -18.22 -10.91 10.41
C LYS A 71 -18.53 -10.53 8.97
N VAL A 72 -19.29 -11.37 8.27
CA VAL A 72 -19.67 -11.10 6.87
C VAL A 72 -20.40 -9.76 6.83
N SER A 73 -19.85 -8.79 6.09
CA SER A 73 -20.48 -7.49 5.91
C SER A 73 -21.49 -7.53 4.76
N THR A 74 -22.43 -6.59 4.80
CA THR A 74 -23.42 -6.31 3.75
C THR A 74 -22.79 -5.80 2.45
N ASN A 75 -23.60 -5.65 1.39
CA ASN A 75 -23.25 -5.20 0.05
C ASN A 75 -22.07 -4.20 0.03
N SER A 76 -20.92 -4.63 -0.47
CA SER A 76 -19.69 -3.84 -0.56
C SER A 76 -19.13 -3.88 -1.97
N PHE A 77 -18.73 -2.73 -2.49
CA PHE A 77 -17.94 -2.59 -3.70
C PHE A 77 -16.67 -1.82 -3.38
N GLU A 78 -15.52 -2.48 -3.41
CA GLU A 78 -14.29 -1.91 -2.88
C GLU A 78 -13.09 -2.16 -3.78
N ILE A 79 -12.09 -1.29 -3.67
CA ILE A 79 -10.77 -1.54 -4.23
C ILE A 79 -10.06 -2.61 -3.39
N VAL A 80 -9.50 -3.62 -4.06
CA VAL A 80 -8.73 -4.70 -3.43
C VAL A 80 -7.30 -4.82 -3.94
N GLY A 81 -6.97 -4.21 -5.07
CA GLY A 81 -5.60 -4.16 -5.58
C GLY A 81 -5.32 -2.91 -6.41
N PHE A 82 -4.09 -2.41 -6.35
CA PHE A 82 -3.62 -1.31 -7.18
C PHE A 82 -2.11 -1.39 -7.42
N THR A 83 -1.71 -1.81 -8.63
CA THR A 83 -0.31 -2.01 -8.98
C THR A 83 0.07 -1.32 -10.29
N LYS A 84 1.36 -0.96 -10.42
CA LYS A 84 1.98 -0.62 -11.70
C LYS A 84 2.49 -1.91 -12.34
N GLY A 85 1.83 -2.36 -13.40
CA GLY A 85 2.07 -3.67 -14.00
C GLY A 85 1.36 -4.82 -13.26
N ASN A 86 1.78 -6.04 -13.55
CA ASN A 86 1.14 -7.25 -13.04
C ASN A 86 1.69 -7.66 -11.67
N PHE A 87 0.79 -7.99 -10.74
CA PHE A 87 1.13 -8.70 -9.51
C PHE A 87 1.07 -10.20 -9.76
N SER A 88 2.22 -10.86 -9.75
CA SER A 88 2.30 -12.32 -9.82
C SER A 88 3.62 -12.81 -9.25
N TYR A 89 3.59 -13.93 -8.52
CA TYR A 89 4.74 -14.57 -7.89
C TYR A 89 4.72 -16.08 -8.12
N THR A 90 5.84 -16.74 -7.86
CA THR A 90 5.89 -18.21 -7.81
C THR A 90 5.62 -18.66 -6.39
N LEU A 91 4.68 -19.58 -6.20
CA LEU A 91 4.37 -20.12 -4.87
C LEU A 91 5.49 -21.04 -4.39
N HIS A 92 6.49 -20.46 -3.71
CA HIS A 92 7.69 -21.15 -3.26
C HIS A 92 8.18 -20.57 -1.92
N HIS A 93 8.73 -21.40 -1.02
CA HIS A 93 9.14 -20.97 0.32
C HIS A 93 10.24 -19.88 0.29
N LYS A 94 11.16 -19.92 -0.67
CA LYS A 94 12.19 -18.88 -0.86
C LYS A 94 11.76 -17.68 -1.70
N GLU A 95 10.50 -17.62 -2.12
CA GLU A 95 10.00 -16.47 -2.87
C GLU A 95 9.89 -15.26 -1.94
N VAL A 96 10.35 -14.12 -2.45
CA VAL A 96 10.31 -12.84 -1.75
C VAL A 96 9.73 -11.82 -2.71
N ILE A 97 8.73 -11.10 -2.22
CA ILE A 97 8.12 -9.98 -2.91
C ILE A 97 8.77 -8.69 -2.41
N GLU A 98 9.30 -7.89 -3.33
CA GLU A 98 9.74 -6.52 -3.04
C GLU A 98 8.65 -5.56 -3.47
N VAL A 99 8.16 -4.76 -2.53
CA VAL A 99 7.10 -3.78 -2.77
C VAL A 99 7.68 -2.38 -2.60
N SER A 100 7.46 -1.53 -3.59
CA SER A 100 7.84 -0.11 -3.54
C SER A 100 6.72 0.78 -4.10
N SER A 101 6.79 2.08 -3.82
CA SER A 101 5.94 3.08 -4.46
C SER A 101 6.73 3.76 -5.60
N PRO A 102 6.21 3.80 -6.83
CA PRO A 102 6.82 4.56 -7.93
C PRO A 102 6.55 6.07 -7.81
N VAL A 103 5.68 6.48 -6.88
CA VAL A 103 5.39 7.89 -6.64
C VAL A 103 6.40 8.44 -5.64
N ASN A 104 7.16 9.44 -6.06
CA ASN A 104 8.09 10.16 -5.19
C ASN A 104 7.32 11.07 -4.23
N ILE A 105 7.07 10.59 -3.01
CA ILE A 105 6.42 11.35 -1.94
C ILE A 105 7.28 11.30 -0.68
N SER A 106 7.35 12.43 0.04
CA SER A 106 7.98 12.49 1.36
C SER A 106 7.17 11.75 2.44
N ASN A 107 5.90 11.47 2.16
CA ASN A 107 4.99 10.80 3.07
C ASN A 107 5.24 9.29 3.11
N LYS A 108 4.91 8.68 4.26
CA LYS A 108 4.80 7.24 4.41
C LYS A 108 3.64 6.70 3.57
N VAL A 109 3.85 5.59 2.88
CA VAL A 109 2.81 4.83 2.18
C VAL A 109 2.39 3.66 3.05
N HIS A 110 1.12 3.59 3.40
CA HIS A 110 0.54 2.41 4.03
C HIS A 110 0.24 1.36 2.97
N VAL A 111 0.69 0.13 3.22
CA VAL A 111 0.48 -1.01 2.35
C VAL A 111 -0.48 -1.98 3.01
N ILE A 112 -1.52 -2.37 2.27
CA ILE A 112 -2.43 -3.43 2.65
C ILE A 112 -2.43 -4.49 1.56
N ALA A 113 -2.11 -5.74 1.92
CA ALA A 113 -2.55 -6.88 1.13
C ALA A 113 -3.76 -7.53 1.77
N LYS A 114 -4.72 -7.99 0.96
CA LYS A 114 -5.90 -8.70 1.44
C LYS A 114 -6.35 -9.75 0.43
N GLY A 115 -7.09 -10.74 0.93
CA GLY A 115 -7.72 -11.75 0.07
C GLY A 115 -8.73 -11.12 -0.90
N ILE A 116 -8.66 -11.52 -2.17
CA ILE A 116 -9.60 -11.11 -3.22
C ILE A 116 -10.89 -11.95 -3.13
N PRO A 117 -10.88 -13.29 -3.12
CA PRO A 117 -12.13 -14.04 -2.97
C PRO A 117 -12.87 -13.68 -1.69
N LEU A 118 -14.21 -13.74 -1.73
CA LEU A 118 -14.99 -13.66 -0.50
C LEU A 118 -14.56 -14.79 0.45
N LYS A 119 -14.62 -14.50 1.74
CA LYS A 119 -14.23 -15.43 2.83
C LYS A 119 -12.74 -15.81 2.86
N LEU A 120 -11.90 -15.23 2.00
CA LEU A 120 -10.45 -15.30 2.17
C LEU A 120 -10.02 -14.20 3.16
N TYR A 121 -10.13 -14.48 4.46
CA TYR A 121 -9.81 -13.54 5.55
C TYR A 121 -8.30 -13.44 5.83
N TYR A 122 -7.54 -13.24 4.76
CA TYR A 122 -6.11 -12.94 4.81
C TYR A 122 -5.89 -11.43 4.80
N ARG A 123 -4.91 -10.95 5.59
CA ARG A 123 -4.49 -9.55 5.59
C ARG A 123 -2.99 -9.40 5.89
N MET A 124 -2.36 -8.44 5.22
CA MET A 124 -1.03 -7.92 5.55
C MET A 124 -1.10 -6.40 5.65
N ASN A 125 -0.51 -5.81 6.69
CA ASN A 125 -0.34 -4.37 6.86
C ASN A 125 1.14 -4.07 7.04
N ALA A 126 1.64 -3.08 6.33
CA ALA A 126 3.01 -2.59 6.47
C ALA A 126 3.09 -1.12 6.09
N ASP A 127 4.23 -0.50 6.37
CA ASP A 127 4.52 0.88 6.00
C ASP A 127 5.78 0.93 5.13
N ILE A 128 5.72 1.69 4.04
CA ILE A 128 6.89 2.01 3.21
C ILE A 128 7.23 3.49 3.41
N SER A 129 8.44 3.76 3.88
CA SER A 129 8.98 5.12 3.93
C SER A 129 9.51 5.54 2.55
N HIS A 130 9.70 6.84 2.36
CA HIS A 130 10.34 7.40 1.17
C HIS A 130 11.65 6.66 0.82
N ASP A 131 11.82 6.33 -0.46
CA ASP A 131 12.96 5.60 -1.05
C ASP A 131 13.27 4.22 -0.43
N LYS A 132 12.36 3.65 0.37
CA LYS A 132 12.47 2.29 0.88
C LYS A 132 11.58 1.32 0.10
N GLN A 133 11.88 0.04 0.29
CA GLN A 133 11.04 -1.06 -0.17
C GLN A 133 10.68 -1.95 1.01
N LEU A 134 9.49 -2.53 0.97
CA LEU A 134 9.08 -3.60 1.85
C LEU A 134 9.59 -4.93 1.26
N ILE A 135 10.24 -5.71 2.11
CA ILE A 135 10.64 -7.09 1.81
C ILE A 135 9.58 -8.01 2.41
N TRP A 136 8.90 -8.79 1.56
CA TRP A 136 7.77 -9.61 1.98
C TRP A 136 8.01 -11.08 1.61
N PRO A 137 8.56 -11.87 2.56
CA PRO A 137 8.75 -13.30 2.39
C PRO A 137 7.42 -14.05 2.34
N LEU A 138 7.28 -15.00 1.40
CA LEU A 138 6.05 -15.81 1.31
C LEU A 138 5.98 -16.94 2.36
N GLU A 139 7.13 -17.39 2.86
CA GLU A 139 7.22 -18.51 3.82
C GLU A 139 6.42 -18.30 5.11
N ASP A 140 6.19 -17.06 5.51
CA ASP A 140 5.57 -16.76 6.79
C ASP A 140 4.10 -17.21 6.83
N VAL A 141 3.34 -16.92 5.77
CA VAL A 141 1.89 -17.21 5.69
C VAL A 141 1.49 -17.69 4.29
N ILE A 142 1.73 -16.89 3.24
CA ILE A 142 1.23 -17.14 1.88
C ILE A 142 1.59 -18.54 1.37
N TYR A 143 2.84 -18.96 1.54
CA TYR A 143 3.32 -20.26 1.08
C TYR A 143 2.66 -21.42 1.86
N LYS A 144 2.55 -21.29 3.18
CA LYS A 144 1.96 -22.33 4.05
C LYS A 144 0.50 -22.59 3.73
N GLU A 145 -0.22 -21.52 3.43
CA GLU A 145 -1.66 -21.53 3.13
C GLU A 145 -1.94 -21.65 1.63
N LYS A 146 -0.89 -21.83 0.82
CA LYS A 146 -0.93 -22.04 -0.63
C LYS A 146 -1.74 -20.98 -1.38
N LEU A 147 -1.62 -19.72 -0.94
CA LEU A 147 -2.34 -18.61 -1.56
C LEU A 147 -1.68 -18.27 -2.90
N ASN A 148 -2.46 -18.30 -3.98
CA ASN A 148 -1.99 -17.97 -5.31
C ASN A 148 -2.02 -16.45 -5.53
N SER A 149 -1.23 -15.95 -6.48
CA SER A 149 -1.11 -14.50 -6.70
C SER A 149 -2.40 -13.82 -7.17
N ASP A 150 -3.29 -14.56 -7.81
CA ASP A 150 -4.63 -14.10 -8.22
C ASP A 150 -5.63 -14.02 -7.05
N SER A 151 -5.33 -14.66 -5.93
CA SER A 151 -6.15 -14.61 -4.72
C SER A 151 -5.80 -13.46 -3.78
N ILE A 152 -4.72 -12.73 -4.04
CA ILE A 152 -4.22 -11.65 -3.18
C ILE A 152 -4.19 -10.34 -3.95
N GLY A 153 -4.82 -9.31 -3.38
CA GLY A 153 -4.73 -7.94 -3.86
C GLY A 153 -3.85 -7.12 -2.93
N ILE A 154 -3.08 -6.18 -3.48
CA ILE A 154 -2.20 -5.29 -2.74
C ILE A 154 -2.49 -3.83 -3.10
N ILE A 155 -2.60 -2.96 -2.10
CA ILE A 155 -2.95 -1.56 -2.25
C ILE A 155 -1.98 -0.71 -1.44
N GLY A 156 -1.51 0.39 -2.03
CA GLY A 156 -0.82 1.46 -1.33
C GLY A 156 -1.74 2.65 -1.15
N PHE A 157 -1.68 3.33 0.00
CA PHE A 157 -2.37 4.60 0.20
C PHE A 157 -1.63 5.54 1.15
N ILE A 158 -1.96 6.81 1.05
CA ILE A 158 -1.45 7.89 1.88
C ILE A 158 -2.63 8.52 2.61
N GLU A 159 -2.52 8.66 3.92
CA GLU A 159 -3.51 9.41 4.70
C GLU A 159 -3.41 10.90 4.40
N GLN A 160 -4.56 11.54 4.25
CA GLN A 160 -4.66 12.98 4.10
C GLN A 160 -5.02 13.60 5.45
N LYS A 161 -4.34 14.69 5.81
CA LYS A 161 -4.70 15.43 7.02
C LYS A 161 -6.11 15.99 6.86
N ASN A 162 -6.98 15.69 7.82
CA ASN A 162 -8.36 16.19 7.90
C ASN A 162 -9.29 15.73 6.76
N GLU A 163 -8.98 14.62 6.07
CA GLU A 163 -9.91 14.00 5.11
C GLU A 163 -10.08 12.51 5.43
N ASP A 164 -11.32 12.02 5.39
CA ASP A 164 -11.64 10.61 5.68
C ASP A 164 -11.26 9.66 4.53
N THR A 165 -10.99 10.19 3.35
CA THR A 165 -10.65 9.38 2.18
C THR A 165 -9.16 9.46 1.86
N PRO A 166 -8.44 8.32 1.85
CA PRO A 166 -7.02 8.33 1.53
C PRO A 166 -6.78 8.53 0.03
N ILE A 167 -5.55 8.92 -0.32
CA ILE A 167 -5.07 8.90 -1.70
C ILE A 167 -4.42 7.56 -1.96
N TYR A 168 -4.96 6.80 -2.91
CA TYR A 168 -4.40 5.55 -3.35
C TYR A 168 -3.21 5.77 -4.29
N VAL A 169 -2.15 4.99 -4.11
CA VAL A 169 -0.95 5.01 -4.96
C VAL A 169 -0.69 3.62 -5.53
N PRO A 170 -0.27 3.52 -6.80
CA PRO A 170 0.04 2.23 -7.39
C PRO A 170 1.30 1.68 -6.73
N LEU A 171 1.31 0.40 -6.41
CA LEU A 171 2.53 -0.25 -5.93
C LEU A 171 3.30 -0.90 -7.08
N GLN A 172 4.61 -0.78 -7.06
CA GLN A 172 5.50 -1.51 -7.95
C GLN A 172 5.98 -2.77 -7.24
N ILE A 173 5.87 -3.90 -7.92
CA ILE A 173 6.17 -5.22 -7.34
C ILE A 173 7.29 -5.87 -8.12
N LYS A 174 8.33 -6.32 -7.43
CA LYS A 174 9.35 -7.22 -7.99
C LYS A 174 9.30 -8.55 -7.24
N THR A 175 9.58 -9.63 -7.96
CA THR A 175 9.61 -10.98 -7.41
C THR A 175 10.95 -11.62 -7.72
N LYS A 176 11.51 -12.35 -6.77
CA LYS A 176 12.85 -12.92 -6.88
C LYS A 176 12.90 -14.07 -7.88
N MET A 177 11.90 -14.96 -7.89
CA MET A 177 11.94 -16.18 -8.70
C MET A 177 11.24 -16.05 -10.06
N LYS A 178 10.24 -15.16 -10.17
CA LYS A 178 9.53 -14.92 -11.44
C LYS A 178 10.07 -13.68 -12.13
N LYS A 179 10.66 -13.85 -13.32
CA LYS A 179 10.93 -12.73 -14.23
C LYS A 179 9.59 -12.18 -14.72
N GLN A 180 9.25 -10.97 -14.29
CA GLN A 180 8.08 -10.29 -14.85
C GLN A 180 8.40 -9.86 -16.28
N ASN A 181 7.64 -10.37 -17.25
CA ASN A 181 7.73 -9.90 -18.63
C ASN A 181 7.38 -8.41 -18.68
N SER A 182 8.39 -7.59 -18.94
CA SER A 182 8.32 -6.12 -18.95
C SER A 182 7.56 -5.55 -20.16
N ILE A 183 6.68 -6.33 -20.78
CA ILE A 183 6.02 -5.97 -22.04
C ILE A 183 4.79 -5.10 -21.80
N LEU A 184 4.13 -5.21 -20.63
CA LEU A 184 3.06 -4.28 -20.22
C LEU A 184 3.61 -3.08 -19.43
N LYS A 185 4.72 -2.51 -19.92
CA LYS A 185 5.21 -1.22 -19.39
C LYS A 185 4.07 -0.21 -19.56
N HIS A 186 3.72 0.45 -18.46
CA HIS A 186 2.81 1.61 -18.40
C HIS A 186 1.30 1.36 -18.26
N HIS A 187 0.82 0.20 -17.81
CA HIS A 187 -0.57 0.12 -17.34
C HIS A 187 -0.63 0.06 -15.82
N TYR A 188 -1.48 0.90 -15.23
CA TYR A 188 -1.87 0.74 -13.84
C TYR A 188 -3.05 -0.22 -13.77
N LYS A 189 -2.91 -1.28 -12.98
CA LYS A 189 -3.92 -2.30 -12.78
C LYS A 189 -4.62 -2.02 -11.46
N LEU A 190 -5.91 -1.72 -11.52
CA LEU A 190 -6.79 -1.70 -10.35
C LEU A 190 -7.64 -2.97 -10.34
N ILE A 191 -7.84 -3.51 -9.15
CA ILE A 191 -8.71 -4.64 -8.91
C ILE A 191 -9.78 -4.18 -7.93
N PHE A 192 -11.03 -4.31 -8.33
CA PHE A 192 -12.19 -4.14 -7.48
C PHE A 192 -12.79 -5.49 -7.14
N ARG A 193 -13.56 -5.51 -6.06
CA ARG A 193 -14.37 -6.66 -5.65
C ARG A 193 -15.74 -6.17 -5.25
N SER A 194 -16.76 -6.92 -5.67
CA SER A 194 -18.13 -6.79 -5.16
C SER A 194 -18.48 -7.97 -4.26
N SER A 195 -19.27 -7.75 -3.22
CA SER A 195 -19.86 -8.83 -2.42
C SER A 195 -21.15 -9.41 -3.03
N VAL A 196 -21.63 -8.83 -4.13
CA VAL A 196 -22.78 -9.28 -4.91
C VAL A 196 -22.40 -9.48 -6.38
N THR A 197 -23.20 -10.24 -7.11
CA THR A 197 -23.00 -10.40 -8.56
C THR A 197 -23.35 -9.10 -9.27
N VAL A 198 -22.45 -8.63 -10.13
CA VAL A 198 -22.61 -7.37 -10.87
C VAL A 198 -22.49 -7.57 -12.37
N GLU A 199 -22.94 -6.59 -13.13
CA GLU A 199 -22.81 -6.46 -14.57
C GLU A 199 -22.60 -4.99 -14.96
N ASN A 200 -22.28 -4.74 -16.22
CA ASN A 200 -22.18 -3.39 -16.77
C ASN A 200 -21.24 -2.47 -15.96
N VAL A 201 -20.04 -2.97 -15.65
CA VAL A 201 -19.05 -2.17 -14.92
C VAL A 201 -18.56 -1.04 -15.81
N CYS A 202 -18.67 0.20 -15.34
CA CYS A 202 -18.21 1.36 -16.07
C CYS A 202 -17.40 2.31 -15.18
N TRP A 203 -16.50 3.08 -15.78
CA TRP A 203 -15.69 4.02 -15.03
C TRP A 203 -15.34 5.27 -15.81
N LYS A 204 -15.11 6.34 -15.06
CA LYS A 204 -14.67 7.65 -15.56
C LYS A 204 -13.48 8.15 -14.75
N VAL A 205 -12.52 8.73 -15.46
CA VAL A 205 -11.32 9.35 -14.88
C VAL A 205 -11.39 10.84 -15.11
N SER A 206 -11.23 11.64 -14.06
CA SER A 206 -11.09 13.10 -14.14
C SER A 206 -9.84 13.59 -13.44
N LYS A 207 -9.30 14.71 -13.90
CA LYS A 207 -8.18 15.38 -13.21
C LYS A 207 -8.66 15.93 -11.87
N MET A 208 -7.80 15.90 -10.87
CA MET A 208 -8.03 16.57 -9.59
C MET A 208 -7.40 17.96 -9.63
N VAL A 209 -8.21 19.00 -9.40
CA VAL A 209 -7.77 20.40 -9.34
C VAL A 209 -8.24 20.98 -8.02
N ASN A 210 -7.34 21.60 -7.26
CA ASN A 210 -7.63 22.17 -5.93
C ASN A 210 -8.34 21.17 -5.00
N ASN A 211 -7.84 19.93 -4.95
CA ASN A 211 -8.43 18.80 -4.20
C ASN A 211 -9.88 18.46 -4.55
N ARG A 212 -10.38 18.92 -5.69
CA ARG A 212 -11.71 18.60 -6.19
C ARG A 212 -11.60 17.86 -7.52
N CYS A 213 -12.52 16.93 -7.74
CA CYS A 213 -12.63 16.25 -9.01
C CYS A 213 -13.21 17.23 -10.02
N ASN A 214 -12.48 17.51 -11.10
CA ASN A 214 -13.06 18.25 -12.20
C ASN A 214 -14.16 17.42 -12.87
N ASN A 215 -14.99 18.11 -13.66
CA ASN A 215 -15.92 17.45 -14.57
C ASN A 215 -15.13 16.47 -15.46
N PRO A 216 -15.64 15.25 -15.64
CA PRO A 216 -14.95 14.23 -16.42
C PRO A 216 -14.82 14.70 -17.87
N THR A 217 -13.58 14.83 -18.34
CA THR A 217 -13.28 15.15 -19.75
C THR A 217 -13.18 13.88 -20.60
N ASN A 218 -13.13 12.70 -19.98
CA ASN A 218 -12.89 11.42 -20.65
C ASN A 218 -14.17 10.60 -20.80
N LEU A 219 -14.25 9.84 -21.90
CA LEU A 219 -15.30 8.86 -22.18
C LEU A 219 -15.46 7.86 -21.03
N ILE A 220 -16.72 7.46 -20.78
CA ILE A 220 -17.05 6.35 -19.91
C ILE A 220 -16.53 5.07 -20.59
N LYS A 221 -15.55 4.42 -19.96
CA LYS A 221 -15.15 3.07 -20.36
C LYS A 221 -16.11 2.08 -19.73
N HIS A 222 -16.40 0.99 -20.43
CA HIS A 222 -17.36 -0.01 -19.99
C HIS A 222 -16.85 -1.43 -20.24
N GLN A 223 -17.27 -2.36 -19.39
CA GLN A 223 -17.16 -3.80 -19.55
C GLN A 223 -18.57 -4.38 -19.40
N THR A 224 -19.04 -5.10 -20.41
CA THR A 224 -20.38 -5.71 -20.44
C THR A 224 -20.45 -7.06 -19.74
N ASN A 225 -19.30 -7.59 -19.31
CA ASN A 225 -19.23 -8.88 -18.63
C ASN A 225 -19.97 -8.84 -17.28
N SER A 226 -20.55 -9.97 -16.90
CA SER A 226 -21.03 -10.20 -15.54
C SER A 226 -19.91 -10.79 -14.68
N PHE A 227 -19.80 -10.32 -13.45
CA PHE A 227 -18.83 -10.76 -12.46
C PHE A 227 -19.56 -11.31 -11.25
N ARG A 228 -19.19 -12.51 -10.80
CA ARG A 228 -19.77 -13.12 -9.60
C ARG A 228 -19.33 -12.39 -8.33
N ALA A 229 -20.10 -12.53 -7.27
CA ALA A 229 -19.69 -12.07 -5.94
C ALA A 229 -18.29 -12.63 -5.56
N GLY A 230 -17.37 -11.73 -5.19
CA GLY A 230 -15.98 -12.08 -4.86
C GLY A 230 -15.02 -12.23 -6.03
N GLU A 231 -15.53 -12.17 -7.27
CA GLU A 231 -14.68 -12.20 -8.46
C GLU A 231 -13.94 -10.87 -8.62
N SER A 232 -12.72 -10.94 -9.14
CA SER A 232 -11.90 -9.76 -9.40
C SER A 232 -12.42 -8.99 -10.62
N ILE A 233 -12.73 -7.71 -10.43
CA ILE A 233 -13.07 -6.77 -11.50
C ILE A 233 -11.83 -5.95 -11.81
N THR A 234 -11.18 -6.21 -12.96
CA THR A 234 -9.91 -5.55 -13.30
C THR A 234 -10.14 -4.36 -14.22
N ILE A 235 -9.61 -3.20 -13.81
CA ILE A 235 -9.59 -1.97 -14.60
C ILE A 235 -8.13 -1.60 -14.90
N PHE A 236 -7.85 -1.29 -16.17
CA PHE A 236 -6.55 -0.78 -16.59
C PHE A 236 -6.63 0.72 -16.87
N LEU A 237 -5.77 1.50 -16.23
CA LEU A 237 -5.56 2.92 -16.54
C LEU A 237 -4.35 3.05 -17.47
N SER A 238 -4.47 3.95 -18.47
CA SER A 238 -3.34 4.28 -19.34
C SER A 238 -2.24 4.94 -18.52
N GLY A 239 -0.99 4.58 -18.79
CA GLY A 239 0.20 5.21 -18.19
C GLY A 239 0.47 6.62 -18.66
N ASP A 240 -0.30 7.12 -19.63
CA ASP A 240 -0.32 8.55 -19.97
C ASP A 240 -1.07 9.38 -18.92
N THR A 241 -1.86 8.72 -18.07
CA THR A 241 -2.53 9.36 -16.93
C THR A 241 -1.49 9.66 -15.85
N LYS A 242 -1.35 10.93 -15.48
CA LYS A 242 -0.34 11.40 -14.53
C LYS A 242 -0.94 12.27 -13.43
N GLY A 243 -0.26 12.33 -12.29
CA GLY A 243 -0.60 13.20 -11.17
C GLY A 243 -1.84 12.74 -10.42
N LYS A 244 -2.51 13.69 -9.75
CA LYS A 244 -3.70 13.42 -8.94
C LYS A 244 -4.95 13.33 -9.82
N VAL A 245 -5.68 12.22 -9.74
CA VAL A 245 -6.90 11.97 -10.49
C VAL A 245 -8.01 11.39 -9.61
N CYS A 246 -9.25 11.61 -10.02
CA CYS A 246 -10.41 10.95 -9.47
C CYS A 246 -10.88 9.85 -10.40
N LEU A 247 -11.03 8.64 -9.87
CA LEU A 247 -11.66 7.52 -10.54
C LEU A 247 -13.04 7.30 -9.90
N ASN A 248 -14.08 7.35 -10.71
CA ASN A 248 -15.42 6.91 -10.30
C ASN A 248 -15.73 5.63 -11.03
N VAL A 249 -16.01 4.57 -10.29
CA VAL A 249 -16.37 3.25 -10.82
C VAL A 249 -17.79 2.93 -10.39
N PHE A 250 -18.59 2.47 -11.35
CA PHE A 250 -19.96 2.07 -11.15
C PHE A 250 -20.12 0.61 -11.59
N ALA A 251 -20.94 -0.14 -10.88
CA ALA A 251 -21.28 -1.51 -11.23
C ALA A 251 -22.77 -1.75 -10.95
N LYS A 252 -23.51 -2.28 -11.92
CA LYS A 252 -24.93 -2.57 -11.75
C LYS A 252 -25.09 -3.91 -11.05
N GLU A 253 -25.92 -4.00 -10.01
CA GLU A 253 -26.28 -5.29 -9.42
C GLU A 253 -27.09 -6.11 -10.43
N LYS A 254 -26.78 -7.41 -10.54
CA LYS A 254 -27.49 -8.27 -11.50
C LYS A 254 -28.95 -8.45 -11.05
N ASN A 255 -29.89 -8.29 -11.98
CA ASN A 255 -31.34 -8.40 -11.77
C ASN A 255 -31.97 -7.35 -10.83
N ILE A 256 -31.22 -6.34 -10.39
CA ILE A 256 -31.71 -5.27 -9.52
C ILE A 256 -31.33 -3.95 -10.18
N ASP A 257 -32.23 -2.97 -10.20
CA ASP A 257 -31.89 -1.63 -10.69
C ASP A 257 -31.16 -0.79 -9.62
N ASN A 258 -30.12 -1.39 -9.04
CA ASN A 258 -29.24 -0.73 -8.08
C ASN A 258 -27.82 -0.63 -8.66
N TRP A 259 -27.19 0.52 -8.45
CA TRP A 259 -25.83 0.79 -8.89
C TRP A 259 -24.91 0.96 -7.69
N LEU A 260 -23.91 0.10 -7.59
CA LEU A 260 -22.81 0.27 -6.66
C LEU A 260 -21.88 1.35 -7.21
N HIS A 261 -21.41 2.24 -6.35
CA HIS A 261 -20.52 3.34 -6.73
C HIS A 261 -19.32 3.39 -5.79
N GLN A 262 -18.13 3.46 -6.37
CA GLN A 262 -16.89 3.72 -5.66
C GLN A 262 -16.18 4.93 -6.25
N LYS A 263 -15.93 5.94 -5.42
CA LYS A 263 -15.06 7.07 -5.72
C LYS A 263 -13.68 6.82 -5.12
N VAL A 264 -12.64 6.96 -5.93
CA VAL A 264 -11.25 6.69 -5.56
C VAL A 264 -10.40 7.89 -5.95
N PHE A 265 -9.63 8.41 -5.00
CA PHE A 265 -8.60 9.42 -5.26
C PHE A 265 -7.28 8.71 -5.48
N ILE A 266 -6.62 9.01 -6.59
CA ILE A 266 -5.42 8.30 -7.02
C ILE A 266 -4.31 9.31 -7.29
N LEU A 267 -3.09 8.98 -6.89
CA LEU A 267 -1.88 9.69 -7.27
C LEU A 267 -1.00 8.76 -8.13
N LEU A 268 -0.80 9.16 -9.38
CA LEU A 268 0.01 8.45 -10.37
C LEU A 268 1.36 9.16 -10.53
N ASP A 269 2.41 8.38 -10.83
CA ASP A 269 3.75 8.95 -11.05
C ASP A 269 3.78 9.91 -12.24
N SER A 270 4.46 11.05 -12.10
CA SER A 270 4.54 12.10 -13.12
C SER A 270 5.42 11.72 -14.34
N LYS A 271 6.08 10.56 -14.32
CA LYS A 271 7.40 10.28 -14.91
C LYS A 271 8.48 11.27 -14.42
N ILE A 272 9.65 10.69 -14.15
CA ILE A 272 10.95 11.35 -14.00
C ILE A 272 11.34 11.94 -15.35
#